data_AF-A0A9E5V1L1-F1
#
_entry.id   AF-A0A9E5V1L1-F1
#
_cell.length_a   1.000
_cell.length_b   1.000
_cell.length_c   1.000
_cell.angle_alpha   90.00
_cell.angle_beta   90.00
_cell.angle_gamma   90.00
#
_symmetry.space_group_name_H-M   'P 1'
#
loop_
_entity.id
_entity.type
_entity.pdbx_description
1 polymer ?
#
loop_
_entity_poly.entity_id
_entity_poly.type
_entity_poly.pdbx_seq_one_letter_code
_entity_poly.pdbx_strand_id
1 'polypeptide(L)'
;MLTLFTQLASAQDSNSLVQQGREAFQSGEYIGAENFFRRAIQLTPDNVDALIGLGLVLWDQDTDAYYGLGDALYEQGKFADSISAYQEVFRRFPQAAFIEDRIRRSQLRLEQIHELSIR
;
A
#
# COMPACT_ATOMS: atom_id res chain seq x y z
N MET A 1 -26.78 -28.44 -16.37
CA MET A 1 -25.81 -28.30 -17.49
C MET A 1 -25.53 -26.85 -17.88
N LEU A 2 -26.41 -25.87 -17.61
CA LEU A 2 -26.21 -24.46 -18.04
C LEU A 2 -25.22 -23.64 -17.16
N THR A 3 -25.11 -23.97 -15.87
CA THR A 3 -24.31 -23.20 -14.89
C THR A 3 -22.79 -23.33 -15.07
N LEU A 4 -22.33 -24.48 -15.59
CA LEU A 4 -20.89 -24.75 -15.76
C LEU A 4 -20.28 -23.86 -16.86
N PHE A 5 -21.00 -23.64 -17.96
CA PHE A 5 -20.55 -22.79 -19.07
C PHE A 5 -20.49 -21.31 -18.68
N THR A 6 -21.48 -20.83 -17.94
CA THR A 6 -21.47 -19.44 -17.44
C THR A 6 -20.35 -19.20 -16.43
N GLN A 7 -20.03 -20.19 -15.59
CA GLN A 7 -18.97 -20.08 -14.59
C GLN A 7 -17.57 -20.17 -15.20
N LEU A 8 -17.39 -20.96 -16.27
CA LEU A 8 -16.16 -20.99 -17.05
C LEU A 8 -15.90 -19.66 -17.78
N ALA A 9 -16.95 -19.06 -18.37
CA ALA A 9 -16.84 -17.75 -19.03
C ALA A 9 -16.49 -16.65 -18.02
N SER A 10 -17.17 -16.59 -16.86
CA SER A 10 -16.87 -15.60 -15.82
C SER A 10 -15.47 -15.78 -15.22
N ALA A 11 -14.97 -17.01 -15.11
CA ALA A 11 -13.61 -17.28 -14.64
C ALA A 11 -12.55 -16.81 -15.66
N GLN A 12 -12.78 -17.00 -16.97
CA GLN A 12 -11.88 -16.51 -18.01
C GLN A 12 -11.83 -14.99 -18.05
N ASP A 13 -12.99 -14.33 -17.94
CA ASP A 13 -13.09 -12.87 -17.86
C ASP A 13 -12.45 -12.32 -16.58
N SER A 14 -12.64 -12.99 -15.45
CA SER A 14 -11.98 -12.66 -14.19
C SER A 14 -10.46 -12.73 -14.31
N ASN A 15 -9.91 -13.79 -14.93
CA ASN A 15 -8.47 -13.94 -15.08
C ASN A 15 -7.86 -12.88 -16.01
N SER A 16 -8.59 -12.48 -17.07
CA SER A 16 -8.18 -11.37 -17.93
C SER A 16 -8.10 -10.04 -17.16
N LEU A 17 -9.09 -9.76 -16.32
CA LEU A 17 -9.08 -8.58 -15.45
C LEU A 17 -7.92 -8.63 -14.44
N VAL A 18 -7.60 -9.80 -13.88
CA VAL A 18 -6.42 -9.96 -13.02
C VAL A 18 -5.14 -9.61 -13.78
N GLN A 19 -4.98 -10.02 -15.04
CA GLN A 19 -3.77 -9.66 -15.81
C GLN A 19 -3.67 -8.16 -16.06
N GLN A 20 -4.77 -7.51 -16.45
CA GLN A 20 -4.81 -6.05 -16.59
C GLN A 20 -4.49 -5.34 -15.27
N GLY A 21 -4.99 -5.86 -14.14
CA GLY A 21 -4.65 -5.36 -12.81
C GLY A 21 -3.15 -5.49 -12.50
N ARG A 22 -2.53 -6.63 -12.86
CA ARG A 22 -1.09 -6.85 -12.70
C ARG A 22 -0.25 -5.90 -13.58
N GLU A 23 -0.65 -5.69 -14.82
CA GLU A 23 0.01 -4.75 -15.75
C GLU A 23 -0.08 -3.30 -15.26
N ALA A 24 -1.25 -2.89 -14.78
CA ALA A 24 -1.45 -1.58 -14.17
C ALA A 24 -0.60 -1.43 -12.89
N PHE A 25 -0.55 -2.46 -12.04
CA PHE A 25 0.28 -2.45 -10.82
C PHE A 25 1.78 -2.30 -11.15
N GLN A 26 2.27 -3.05 -12.15
CA GLN A 26 3.67 -2.95 -12.60
C GLN A 26 4.00 -1.59 -13.20
N SER A 27 3.02 -0.93 -13.82
CA SER A 27 3.14 0.42 -14.37
C SER A 27 3.01 1.52 -13.31
N GLY A 28 2.79 1.18 -12.03
CA GLY A 28 2.56 2.13 -10.94
C GLY A 28 1.15 2.77 -10.94
N GLU A 29 0.25 2.29 -11.79
CA GLU A 29 -1.13 2.78 -11.88
C GLU A 29 -2.02 2.11 -10.83
N TYR A 30 -1.73 2.34 -9.55
CA TYR A 30 -2.36 1.61 -8.44
C TYR A 30 -3.89 1.74 -8.40
N ILE A 31 -4.45 2.91 -8.72
CA ILE A 31 -5.91 3.10 -8.81
C ILE A 31 -6.51 2.27 -9.95
N GLY A 32 -5.82 2.20 -11.09
CA GLY A 32 -6.23 1.36 -12.22
C GLY A 32 -6.20 -0.12 -11.85
N ALA A 33 -5.10 -0.55 -11.22
CA ALA A 33 -4.92 -1.91 -10.73
C ALA A 33 -6.03 -2.32 -9.73
N GLU A 34 -6.32 -1.47 -8.75
CA GLU A 34 -7.39 -1.69 -7.77
C GLU A 34 -8.74 -1.95 -8.45
N ASN A 35 -9.09 -1.10 -9.43
CA ASN A 35 -10.35 -1.22 -10.16
C ASN A 35 -10.45 -2.55 -10.92
N PHE A 36 -9.36 -2.98 -11.57
CA PHE A 36 -9.33 -4.26 -12.27
C PHE A 36 -9.50 -5.44 -11.33
N PHE A 37 -8.77 -5.47 -10.20
CA PHE A 37 -8.90 -6.55 -9.21
C PHE A 37 -10.28 -6.59 -8.56
N ARG A 38 -10.87 -5.44 -8.23
CA ARG A 38 -12.24 -5.38 -7.70
C ARG A 38 -13.28 -5.92 -8.68
N ARG A 39 -13.14 -5.62 -9.98
CA ARG A 39 -14.02 -6.16 -11.02
C ARG A 39 -13.84 -7.67 -11.19
N ALA A 40 -12.61 -8.18 -11.10
CA ALA A 40 -12.34 -9.62 -11.12
C ALA A 40 -13.05 -10.33 -9.94
N ILE A 41 -12.96 -9.76 -8.72
CA ILE A 41 -13.64 -10.28 -7.53
C ILE A 41 -15.18 -10.22 -7.68
N GLN A 42 -15.73 -9.20 -8.34
CA GLN A 42 -17.17 -9.14 -8.62
C GLN A 42 -17.63 -10.28 -9.54
N LEU A 43 -16.81 -10.68 -10.52
CA LEU A 43 -17.13 -11.81 -11.42
C LEU A 43 -16.90 -13.15 -10.74
N THR A 44 -15.84 -13.27 -9.96
CA THR A 44 -15.42 -14.51 -9.29
C THR A 44 -14.93 -14.18 -7.87
N PRO A 45 -15.81 -14.18 -6.87
CA PRO A 45 -15.48 -13.74 -5.50
C PRO A 45 -14.37 -14.55 -4.81
N ASP A 46 -14.14 -15.79 -5.24
CA ASP A 46 -13.13 -16.71 -4.73
C ASP A 46 -11.84 -16.72 -5.58
N ASN A 47 -11.68 -15.79 -6.53
CA ASN A 47 -10.46 -15.67 -7.31
C ASN A 47 -9.30 -15.21 -6.42
N VAL A 48 -8.48 -16.17 -6.01
CA VAL A 48 -7.35 -15.97 -5.10
C VAL A 48 -6.34 -14.97 -5.67
N ASP A 49 -6.06 -15.01 -6.97
CA ASP A 49 -5.13 -14.08 -7.61
C ASP A 49 -5.64 -12.63 -7.54
N ALA A 50 -6.94 -12.42 -7.74
CA ALA A 50 -7.55 -11.10 -7.65
C ALA A 50 -7.53 -10.55 -6.22
N LEU A 51 -7.80 -11.41 -5.23
CA LEU A 51 -7.73 -11.05 -3.81
C LEU A 51 -6.30 -10.71 -3.38
N ILE A 52 -5.31 -11.51 -3.80
CA ILE A 52 -3.89 -11.23 -3.56
C ILE A 52 -3.50 -9.91 -4.23
N GLY A 53 -3.84 -9.73 -5.51
CA GLY A 53 -3.55 -8.51 -6.26
C GLY A 53 -4.13 -7.25 -5.61
N LEU A 54 -5.40 -7.32 -5.18
CA LEU A 54 -6.04 -6.23 -4.43
C LEU A 54 -5.34 -5.94 -3.10
N GLY A 55 -4.96 -6.99 -2.36
CA GLY A 55 -4.21 -6.86 -1.11
C GLY A 55 -2.87 -6.15 -1.30
N LEU A 56 -2.12 -6.49 -2.36
CA LEU A 56 -0.85 -5.85 -2.69
C LEU A 56 -1.02 -4.38 -3.10
N VAL A 57 -2.04 -4.06 -3.92
CA VAL A 57 -2.33 -2.69 -4.32
C VAL A 57 -2.68 -1.80 -3.13
N LEU A 58 -3.59 -2.28 -2.26
CA LEU A 58 -3.98 -1.53 -1.06
C LEU A 58 -2.80 -1.37 -0.10
N TRP A 59 -1.94 -2.39 -0.01
CA TRP A 59 -0.72 -2.30 0.78
C TRP A 59 0.20 -1.18 0.27
N ASP A 60 0.46 -1.12 -1.04
CA ASP A 60 1.35 -0.13 -1.62
C ASP A 60 0.79 1.30 -1.48
N GLN A 61 -0.49 1.51 -1.78
CA GLN A 61 -1.15 2.82 -1.68
C GLN A 61 -1.16 3.39 -0.26
N ASP A 62 -1.50 2.57 0.74
CA ASP A 62 -1.51 3.01 2.13
C ASP A 62 -0.07 3.24 2.64
N THR A 63 0.89 2.41 2.23
CA THR A 63 2.30 2.61 2.57
C THR A 63 2.79 3.95 2.06
N ASP A 64 2.55 4.27 0.78
CA ASP A 64 2.96 5.52 0.14
C ASP A 64 2.33 6.76 0.79
N ALA A 65 1.05 6.71 1.15
CA ALA A 65 0.35 7.84 1.74
C ALA A 65 0.92 8.24 3.12
N TYR A 66 1.06 7.27 4.03
CA TYR A 66 1.59 7.54 5.37
C TYR A 66 3.10 7.79 5.35
N TYR A 67 3.83 7.14 4.44
CA TYR A 67 5.24 7.42 4.19
C TYR A 67 5.44 8.86 3.72
N GLY A 68 4.68 9.31 2.72
CA GLY A 68 4.74 10.67 2.18
C GLY A 68 4.36 11.73 3.21
N LEU A 69 3.37 11.46 4.07
CA LEU A 69 3.05 12.32 5.21
C LEU A 69 4.24 12.43 6.18
N GLY A 70 4.86 11.31 6.52
CA GLY A 70 6.04 11.27 7.37
C GLY A 70 7.20 12.08 6.80
N ASP A 71 7.51 11.90 5.50
CA ASP A 71 8.55 12.67 4.81
C ASP A 71 8.24 14.18 4.81
N ALA A 72 7.00 14.57 4.52
CA ALA A 72 6.61 15.98 4.53
C ALA A 72 6.70 16.63 5.93
N LEU A 73 6.38 15.87 6.98
CA LEU A 73 6.52 16.33 8.38
C LEU A 73 7.99 16.41 8.79
N TYR A 74 8.81 15.46 8.34
CA TYR A 74 10.25 15.45 8.58
C TYR A 74 10.92 16.68 7.94
N GLU A 75 10.60 16.98 6.68
CA GLU A 75 11.12 18.17 5.98
C GLU A 75 10.64 19.49 6.61
N GLN A 76 9.46 19.49 7.22
CA GLN A 76 8.97 20.62 8.03
C GLN A 76 9.66 20.76 9.40
N GLY A 77 10.57 19.84 9.76
CA GLY A 77 11.21 19.79 11.07
C GLY A 77 10.30 19.29 12.20
N LYS A 78 9.08 18.83 11.88
CA LYS A 78 8.10 18.30 12.83
C LYS A 78 8.40 16.83 13.14
N PHE A 79 9.55 16.58 13.75
CA PHE A 79 10.08 15.22 13.89
C PHE A 79 9.23 14.29 14.79
N ALA A 80 8.53 14.83 15.80
CA ALA A 80 7.61 14.02 16.61
C ALA A 80 6.39 13.54 15.81
N ASP A 81 5.85 14.42 14.95
CA ASP A 81 4.72 14.10 14.08
C ASP A 81 5.15 13.13 12.97
N SER A 82 6.36 13.30 12.40
CA SER A 82 6.89 12.37 11.39
C SER A 82 7.06 10.96 11.95
N ILE A 83 7.56 10.82 13.18
CA ILE A 83 7.64 9.52 13.88
C ILE A 83 6.26 8.87 13.98
N SER A 84 5.24 9.63 14.37
CA SER A 84 3.88 9.12 14.50
C SER A 84 3.34 8.62 13.16
N ALA A 85 3.55 9.38 12.08
CA ALA A 85 3.15 8.98 10.73
C ALA A 85 3.86 7.70 10.25
N TYR A 86 5.18 7.60 10.43
CA TYR A 86 5.93 6.39 10.09
C TYR A 86 5.53 5.18 10.96
N GLN A 87 5.18 5.38 12.23
CA GLN A 87 4.68 4.30 13.09
C GLN A 87 3.33 3.76 12.62
N GLU A 88 2.47 4.57 12.00
CA GLU A 88 1.25 4.08 11.36
C GLU A 88 1.59 3.14 10.18
N VAL A 89 2.59 3.49 9.36
CA VAL A 89 3.08 2.59 8.29
C VAL A 89 3.55 1.28 8.90
N PHE A 90 4.39 1.33 9.92
CA PHE A 90 4.93 0.12 10.57
C PHE A 90 3.85 -0.74 11.23
N ARG A 91 2.83 -0.11 11.85
CA ARG A 91 1.73 -0.85 12.50
C ARG A 91 0.84 -1.57 11.48
N ARG A 92 0.53 -0.90 10.37
CA ARG A 92 -0.31 -1.48 9.30
C ARG A 92 0.48 -2.48 8.47
N PHE A 93 1.78 -2.23 8.32
CA PHE A 93 2.67 -2.98 7.45
C PHE A 93 3.98 -3.32 8.19
N PRO A 94 3.96 -4.30 9.11
CA PRO A 94 5.13 -4.66 9.92
C PRO A 94 6.33 -5.14 9.10
N GLN A 95 6.13 -5.52 7.83
CA GLN A 95 7.18 -5.98 6.92
C GLN A 95 7.89 -4.83 6.18
N ALA A 96 7.43 -3.58 6.30
CA ALA A 96 8.04 -2.41 5.69
C ALA A 96 9.32 -1.99 6.45
N ALA A 97 10.36 -2.84 6.40
CA ALA A 97 11.60 -2.64 7.17
C ALA A 97 12.31 -1.30 6.87
N PHE A 98 12.10 -0.73 5.68
CA PHE A 98 12.65 0.57 5.30
C PHE A 98 12.11 1.73 6.15
N ILE A 99 10.95 1.57 6.78
CA ILE A 99 10.32 2.56 7.66
C ILE A 99 11.07 2.73 8.98
N GLU A 100 11.72 1.68 9.47
CA GLU A 100 12.50 1.75 10.71
C GLU A 100 13.66 2.75 10.60
N ASP A 101 14.32 2.84 9.43
CA ASP A 101 15.37 3.82 9.18
C ASP A 101 14.82 5.26 9.24
N ARG A 102 13.61 5.49 8.71
CA ARG A 102 12.95 6.80 8.75
C ARG A 102 12.56 7.23 10.17
N ILE A 103 12.03 6.29 10.97
CA ILE A 103 11.74 6.52 12.39
C ILE A 103 13.02 6.88 13.13
N ARG A 104 14.09 6.10 12.95
CA ARG A 104 15.39 6.33 13.58
C ARG A 104 15.97 7.70 13.23
N ARG A 105 15.95 8.08 11.95
CA ARG A 105 16.40 9.41 11.51
C ARG A 105 15.61 10.54 12.16
N SER A 106 14.29 10.39 12.23
CA SER A 106 13.41 11.37 12.87
C SER A 106 13.71 11.50 14.37
N GLN A 107 13.96 10.39 15.07
CA GLN A 107 14.36 10.39 16.48
C GLN A 107 15.68 11.15 16.69
N LEU A 108 16.72 10.85 15.90
CA LEU A 108 18.01 11.53 16.01
C LEU A 108 17.89 13.05 15.83
N ARG A 109 17.05 13.49 14.88
CA ARG A 109 16.81 14.92 14.66
C ARG A 109 16.04 15.59 15.80
N LEU A 110 15.05 14.88 16.37
CA LEU A 110 14.30 15.36 17.53
C LEU A 110 15.21 15.54 18.75
N GLU A 111 16.07 14.56 19.03
CA GLU A 111 17.07 14.62 20.09
C GLU A 111 18.03 15.80 19.88
N GLN A 112 18.53 15.98 18.66
CA GLN A 112 19.43 17.09 18.32
C GLN A 112 18.78 18.46 18.56
N ILE A 113 17.50 18.65 18.21
CA ILE A 113 16.78 19.90 18.50
C ILE A 113 16.62 20.10 20.01
N HIS A 114 16.31 19.04 20.75
CA HIS A 114 16.16 19.13 22.20
C HIS A 114 17.48 19.51 22.89
N GLU A 115 18.60 18.93 22.46
CA GLU A 115 19.92 19.31 22.99
C GLU A 115 20.27 20.77 22.69
N LEU A 116 19.89 21.29 21.52
CA LEU A 116 20.13 22.68 21.14
C LEU A 116 19.22 23.65 21.91
N SER A 117 18.05 23.23 22.37
CA SER A 117 17.11 24.10 23.08
C SER A 117 17.41 24.25 24.58
N ILE A 118 18.28 23.40 25.13
CA ILE A 118 18.69 23.42 26.55
C ILE A 118 20.07 24.09 26.75
N ARG A 119 20.78 24.44 25.68
CA ARG A 119 22.04 25.21 25.72
C ARG A 119 21.78 26.71 25.66
#